data_AF-A0A914NNR3-F1
#
_entry.id   AF-A0A914NNR3-F1
#
_cell.length_a   1.000
_cell.length_b   1.000
_cell.length_c   1.000
_cell.angle_alpha   90.00
_cell.angle_beta   90.00
_cell.angle_gamma   90.00
#
_symmetry.space_group_name_H-M   'P 1'
#
loop_
_entity.id
_entity.type
_entity.pdbx_description
1 polymer ?
#
loop_
_entity_poly.entity_id
_entity_poly.type
_entity_poly.pdbx_seq_one_letter_code
_entity_poly.pdbx_strand_id
1 'polypeptide(L)'
;HFVNFYEDQYDFHGYCLRKMTLSTYIKFLRFEDVLNSQQFYVKATKLAVSIYIDMVENPQKFVEKQTQDNSALTPAELRKLKRKANKAKAEKDKQNAEQAAKQSTSKQRMDGEFDVFDPEPFDTQKLLKPENPIEEACKFIKPILQMPCEDVDFWVIAFRVYSYKDKLLIMLKCLYKIFNLDPTNKQLLNELFAKYKEKFEQSEASKIKKTSNLLVDLTKALEIKLGINVEGNVPTLVARDD
;
A
#
# COMPACT_ATOMS: atom_id res chain seq x y z
N HIS A 1 -5.71 -6.36 14.46
CA HIS A 1 -6.89 -5.49 14.60
C HIS A 1 -7.93 -5.78 13.53
N PHE A 2 -7.75 -5.40 12.26
CA PHE A 2 -8.73 -5.73 11.21
C PHE A 2 -8.85 -7.23 10.94
N VAL A 3 -7.80 -8.01 11.18
CA VAL A 3 -7.84 -9.49 11.12
C VAL A 3 -8.75 -10.07 12.20
N ASN A 4 -8.70 -9.54 13.42
CA ASN A 4 -9.53 -10.00 14.54
C ASN A 4 -11.03 -9.85 14.24
N PHE A 5 -11.44 -8.76 13.56
CA PHE A 5 -12.84 -8.61 13.14
C PHE A 5 -13.30 -9.76 12.22
N TYR A 6 -12.42 -10.29 11.38
CA TYR A 6 -12.73 -11.41 10.50
C TYR A 6 -12.84 -12.73 11.26
N GLU A 7 -12.02 -12.92 12.30
CA GLU A 7 -12.10 -14.09 13.18
C GLU A 7 -13.38 -14.06 14.03
N ASP A 8 -13.72 -12.90 14.58
CA ASP A 8 -14.93 -12.70 15.39
C ASP A 8 -16.21 -13.03 14.59
N GLN A 9 -16.17 -12.91 13.25
CA GLN A 9 -17.28 -13.23 12.36
C GLN A 9 -17.80 -14.66 12.56
N TYR A 10 -16.90 -15.61 12.79
CA TYR A 10 -17.22 -17.03 12.92
C TYR A 10 -18.18 -17.30 14.08
N ASP A 11 -17.89 -16.71 15.25
CA ASP A 11 -18.71 -16.85 16.45
C ASP A 11 -20.06 -16.15 16.32
N PHE A 12 -20.10 -15.03 15.61
CA PHE A 12 -21.34 -14.26 15.41
C PHE A 12 -22.36 -14.98 14.53
N HIS A 13 -21.92 -15.78 13.55
CA HIS A 13 -22.82 -16.54 12.69
C HIS A 13 -23.77 -17.45 13.49
N GLY A 14 -23.22 -18.27 14.40
CA GLY A 14 -24.01 -19.18 15.23
C GLY A 14 -24.77 -18.46 16.35
N TYR A 15 -24.13 -17.45 16.96
CA TYR A 15 -24.71 -16.69 18.06
C TYR A 15 -25.98 -15.93 17.63
N CYS A 16 -25.93 -15.20 16.51
CA CYS A 16 -27.03 -14.39 16.03
C CYS A 16 -28.25 -15.21 15.60
N LEU A 17 -28.02 -16.41 15.05
CA LEU A 17 -29.10 -17.36 14.74
C LEU A 17 -29.77 -17.87 16.02
N ARG A 18 -28.99 -18.26 17.04
CA ARG A 18 -29.52 -18.77 18.31
C ARG A 18 -30.29 -17.72 19.10
N LYS A 19 -29.80 -16.47 19.09
CA LYS A 19 -30.42 -15.35 19.80
C LYS A 19 -31.50 -14.63 18.99
N MET A 20 -31.75 -15.06 17.76
CA MET A 20 -32.75 -14.49 16.85
C MET A 20 -32.57 -12.98 16.61
N THR A 21 -31.32 -12.50 16.62
CA THR A 21 -30.96 -11.08 16.41
C THR A 21 -30.64 -10.78 14.94
N LEU A 22 -31.43 -11.35 14.02
CA LEU A 22 -31.15 -11.38 12.58
C LEU A 22 -30.99 -10.00 11.94
N SER A 23 -31.78 -9.01 12.36
CA SER A 23 -31.68 -7.64 11.82
C SER A 23 -30.32 -7.00 12.15
N THR A 24 -29.83 -7.18 13.38
CA THR A 24 -28.51 -6.69 13.79
C THR A 24 -27.40 -7.44 13.07
N TYR A 25 -27.55 -8.75 12.90
CA TYR A 25 -26.60 -9.58 12.16
C TYR A 25 -26.47 -9.16 10.68
N ILE A 26 -27.59 -8.87 10.00
CA ILE A 26 -27.54 -8.37 8.61
C ILE A 26 -26.84 -7.01 8.54
N LYS A 27 -27.07 -6.11 9.51
CA LYS A 27 -26.36 -4.83 9.57
C LYS A 27 -24.86 -5.01 9.79
N PHE A 28 -24.48 -5.98 10.62
CA PHE A 28 -23.09 -6.36 10.87
C PHE A 28 -22.42 -6.87 9.60
N LEU A 29 -23.03 -7.82 8.88
CA LEU A 29 -22.48 -8.33 7.60
C LEU A 29 -22.28 -7.19 6.58
N ARG A 30 -23.26 -6.29 6.44
CA ARG A 30 -23.14 -5.12 5.56
C ARG A 30 -22.03 -4.16 5.98
N PHE A 31 -21.71 -4.09 7.28
CA PHE A 31 -20.61 -3.29 7.78
C PHE A 31 -19.26 -3.95 7.47
N GLU A 32 -19.16 -5.26 7.62
CA GLU A 32 -17.95 -6.03 7.26
C GLU A 32 -17.61 -5.91 5.77
N ASP A 33 -18.63 -5.93 4.91
CA ASP A 33 -18.52 -5.71 3.45
C ASP A 33 -17.88 -4.35 3.08
N VAL A 34 -17.79 -3.40 4.02
CA VAL A 34 -17.18 -2.07 3.83
C VAL A 34 -16.11 -1.74 4.88
N LEU A 35 -15.60 -2.74 5.59
CA LEU A 35 -14.69 -2.55 6.73
C LEU A 35 -13.34 -1.94 6.30
N ASN A 36 -12.79 -2.37 5.18
CA ASN A 36 -11.50 -1.86 4.68
C ASN A 36 -11.61 -0.52 3.95
N SER A 37 -12.83 -0.06 3.62
CA SER A 37 -13.06 1.29 3.06
C SER A 37 -13.19 2.37 4.13
N GLN A 38 -13.14 2.02 5.42
CA GLN A 38 -13.23 3.00 6.50
C GLN A 38 -12.05 3.97 6.46
N GLN A 39 -12.31 5.24 6.78
CA GLN A 39 -11.33 6.34 6.69
C GLN A 39 -10.02 6.04 7.46
N PHE A 40 -10.12 5.38 8.61
CA PHE A 40 -8.95 5.00 9.41
C PHE A 40 -8.04 4.01 8.68
N TYR A 41 -8.63 3.00 8.01
CA TYR A 41 -7.89 2.02 7.23
C TYR A 41 -7.23 2.66 6.02
N VAL A 42 -7.97 3.51 5.30
CA VAL A 42 -7.44 4.25 4.14
C VAL A 42 -6.29 5.16 4.56
N LYS A 43 -6.44 5.92 5.65
CA LYS A 43 -5.38 6.80 6.17
C LYS A 43 -4.12 6.02 6.57
N ALA A 44 -4.27 4.92 7.29
CA ALA A 44 -3.15 4.06 7.66
C ALA A 44 -2.47 3.45 6.44
N THR A 45 -3.25 3.03 5.45
CA THR A 45 -2.76 2.49 4.18
C THR A 45 -1.98 3.54 3.39
N LYS A 46 -2.51 4.76 3.25
CA LYS A 46 -1.80 5.86 2.58
C LYS A 46 -0.43 6.10 3.23
N LEU A 47 -0.37 6.17 4.56
CA LEU A 47 0.88 6.37 5.29
C LEU A 47 1.87 5.21 5.06
N ALA A 48 1.41 3.97 5.25
CA ALA A 48 2.26 2.78 5.09
C ALA A 48 2.80 2.67 3.66
N VAL A 49 1.94 2.86 2.66
CA VAL A 49 2.35 2.79 1.25
C VAL A 49 3.32 3.91 0.88
N SER A 50 3.09 5.14 1.34
CA SER A 50 4.02 6.24 1.10
C SER A 50 5.41 5.95 1.65
N ILE A 51 5.51 5.33 2.83
CA ILE A 51 6.78 4.90 3.42
C ILE A 51 7.47 3.85 2.52
N TYR A 52 6.74 2.85 2.02
CA TYR A 52 7.31 1.84 1.12
C TYR A 52 7.77 2.42 -0.23
N ILE A 53 7.04 3.40 -0.78
CA ILE A 53 7.47 4.13 -1.98
C ILE A 53 8.76 4.91 -1.67
N ASP A 54 8.79 5.63 -0.55
CA ASP A 54 9.97 6.38 -0.12
C ASP A 54 11.19 5.48 0.09
N MET A 55 11.01 4.24 0.55
CA MET A 55 12.10 3.25 0.66
C MET A 55 12.72 2.91 -0.69
N VAL A 56 11.92 2.87 -1.75
CA VAL A 56 12.39 2.56 -3.12
C VAL A 56 13.02 3.79 -3.76
N GLU A 57 12.41 4.96 -3.61
CA GLU A 57 12.88 6.19 -4.26
C GLU A 57 14.04 6.85 -3.52
N ASN A 58 14.07 6.73 -2.20
CA ASN A 58 15.09 7.33 -1.34
C ASN A 58 15.70 6.28 -0.38
N PRO A 59 16.38 5.23 -0.88
CA PRO A 59 16.95 4.19 -0.02
C PRO A 59 17.89 4.76 1.06
N GLN A 60 18.57 5.87 0.75
CA GLN A 60 19.49 6.59 1.63
C GLN A 60 18.86 7.01 2.97
N LYS A 61 17.55 7.29 3.01
CA LYS A 61 16.84 7.69 4.24
C LYS A 61 16.65 6.53 5.23
N PHE A 62 16.71 5.30 4.73
CA PHE A 62 16.41 4.07 5.47
C PHE A 62 17.66 3.22 5.76
N VAL A 63 18.80 3.59 5.17
CA VAL A 63 20.10 3.11 5.65
C VAL A 63 20.33 3.74 7.02
N GLU A 64 20.46 2.94 8.07
CA GLU A 64 20.97 3.43 9.35
C GLU A 64 22.24 4.22 9.04
N LYS A 65 22.23 5.53 9.29
CA LYS A 65 23.45 6.33 9.34
C LYS A 65 24.32 5.69 10.42
N GLN A 66 25.13 4.70 10.02
CA GLN A 66 26.27 4.26 10.78
C GLN A 66 27.21 5.46 10.78
N THR A 67 27.01 6.35 11.75
CA THR A 67 28.04 7.24 12.31
C THR A 67 29.12 7.63 11.29
N GLN A 68 28.77 8.47 10.32
CA GLN A 68 29.75 9.25 9.55
C GLN A 68 30.34 10.38 10.42
N ASP A 69 30.67 10.07 11.67
CA ASP A 69 31.38 10.92 12.64
C ASP A 69 32.27 10.05 13.56
N ASN A 70 32.88 9.01 12.99
CA ASN A 70 33.94 8.23 13.66
C ASN A 70 35.33 8.52 13.10
N SER A 71 35.52 9.59 12.33
CA SER A 71 36.85 10.05 11.91
C SER A 71 37.56 10.93 12.94
N ALA A 72 36.92 11.25 14.09
CA ALA A 72 37.46 12.16 15.10
C ALA A 72 37.51 11.62 16.55
N LEU A 73 37.18 10.34 16.81
CA LEU A 73 37.14 9.79 18.18
C LEU A 73 38.22 8.72 18.39
N THR A 74 38.91 8.81 19.54
CA THR A 74 40.01 7.91 19.91
C THR A 74 39.52 6.46 20.14
N PRO A 75 40.39 5.43 19.98
CA PRO A 75 40.02 4.01 20.07
C PRO A 75 39.37 3.59 21.41
N ALA A 76 39.53 4.39 22.47
CA ALA A 76 38.92 4.16 23.77
C ALA A 76 37.41 4.49 23.81
N GLU A 77 36.97 5.51 23.06
CA GLU A 77 35.56 5.97 23.05
C GLU A 77 34.70 5.09 22.14
N LEU A 78 35.29 4.60 21.04
CA LEU A 78 34.65 3.66 20.12
C LEU A 78 34.32 2.31 20.79
N ARG A 79 35.15 1.87 21.76
CA ARG A 79 34.87 0.68 22.60
C ARG A 79 33.76 0.94 23.62
N LYS A 80 33.68 2.13 24.21
CA LYS A 80 32.59 2.48 25.16
C LYS A 80 31.23 2.58 24.44
N LEU A 81 31.19 3.19 23.25
CA LEU A 81 29.98 3.29 22.44
C LEU A 81 29.50 1.92 21.94
N LYS A 82 30.41 1.04 21.48
CA LYS A 82 30.06 -0.35 21.09
C LYS A 82 29.51 -1.15 22.27
N ARG A 83 30.08 -1.02 23.47
CA ARG A 83 29.55 -1.67 24.68
C ARG A 83 28.17 -1.14 25.07
N LYS A 84 27.94 0.17 24.95
CA LYS A 84 26.63 0.79 25.24
C LYS A 84 25.56 0.36 24.22
N ALA A 85 25.91 0.33 22.93
CA ALA A 85 25.02 -0.15 21.86
C ALA A 85 24.70 -1.64 21.99
N ASN A 86 25.69 -2.49 22.28
CA ASN A 86 25.46 -3.92 22.51
C ASN A 86 24.62 -4.19 23.76
N LYS A 87 24.78 -3.40 24.83
CA LYS A 87 23.93 -3.49 26.02
C LYS A 87 22.49 -3.09 25.72
N ALA A 88 22.27 -2.01 24.98
CA ALA A 88 20.94 -1.57 24.57
C ALA A 88 20.25 -2.57 23.62
N LYS A 89 21.02 -3.21 22.73
CA LYS A 89 20.50 -4.27 21.85
C LYS A 89 20.13 -5.53 22.63
N ALA A 90 20.99 -5.99 23.54
CA ALA A 90 20.69 -7.13 24.41
C ALA A 90 19.48 -6.90 25.33
N GLU A 91 19.25 -5.66 25.76
CA GLU A 91 18.09 -5.30 26.58
C GLU A 91 16.79 -5.28 25.78
N LYS A 92 16.81 -4.81 24.52
CA LYS A 92 15.69 -4.94 23.59
C LYS A 92 15.40 -6.40 23.21
N ASP A 93 16.44 -7.19 22.94
CA ASP A 93 16.29 -8.61 22.60
C ASP A 93 15.70 -9.40 23.78
N LYS A 94 16.08 -9.07 25.02
CA LYS A 94 15.45 -9.64 26.23
C LYS A 94 13.99 -9.23 26.40
N GLN A 95 13.64 -7.95 26.18
CA GLN A 95 12.25 -7.50 26.24
C GLN A 95 11.37 -8.18 25.18
N ASN A 96 11.89 -8.36 23.96
CA ASN A 96 11.20 -9.09 22.90
C ASN A 96 11.05 -10.59 23.23
N ALA A 97 12.08 -11.22 23.80
CA ALA A 97 12.02 -12.60 24.24
C ALA A 97 11.05 -12.82 25.42
N GLU A 98 10.99 -11.90 26.37
CA GLU A 98 10.03 -11.95 27.49
C GLU A 98 8.58 -11.75 27.03
N GLN A 99 8.34 -10.91 26.01
CA GLN A 99 7.02 -10.76 25.40
C GLN A 99 6.60 -12.02 24.63
N ALA A 100 7.51 -12.60 23.85
CA ALA A 100 7.27 -13.86 23.15
C ALA A 100 7.02 -15.04 24.14
N ALA A 101 7.74 -15.09 25.26
CA ALA A 101 7.56 -16.10 26.28
C ALA A 101 6.20 -15.98 26.99
N LYS A 102 5.71 -14.75 27.25
CA LYS A 102 4.38 -14.51 27.83
C LYS A 102 3.24 -14.94 26.88
N GLN A 103 3.41 -14.81 25.58
CA GLN A 103 2.45 -15.33 24.59
C GLN A 103 2.46 -16.87 24.50
N SER A 104 3.62 -17.52 24.73
CA SER A 104 3.69 -19.00 24.72
C SER A 104 2.95 -19.65 25.91
N THR A 105 2.84 -18.97 27.04
CA THR A 105 2.19 -19.50 28.25
C THR A 105 0.66 -19.38 28.22
N SER A 106 0.10 -18.50 27.38
CA SER A 106 -1.35 -18.47 27.11
C SER A 106 -1.81 -19.57 26.15
N LYS A 107 -0.91 -20.14 25.33
CA LYS A 107 -1.22 -21.23 24.38
C LYS A 107 -1.46 -22.61 25.03
N GLN A 108 -1.11 -22.80 26.31
CA GLN A 108 -1.29 -24.11 26.99
C GLN A 108 -2.67 -24.33 27.63
N ARG A 109 -3.66 -23.45 27.43
CA ARG A 109 -4.97 -23.58 28.10
C ARG A 109 -6.18 -23.92 27.22
N MET A 110 -6.06 -24.07 25.91
CA MET A 110 -7.17 -24.55 25.08
C MET A 110 -6.70 -25.63 24.11
N ASP A 111 -7.02 -26.88 24.45
CA ASP A 111 -6.90 -28.04 23.58
C ASP A 111 -8.17 -28.11 22.73
N GLY A 112 -8.03 -27.83 21.44
CA GLY A 112 -9.11 -27.81 20.45
C GLY A 112 -9.38 -26.42 19.88
N GLU A 113 -9.33 -26.35 18.54
CA GLU A 113 -9.88 -25.29 17.68
C GLU A 113 -8.91 -24.16 17.26
N PHE A 114 -8.57 -24.21 15.96
CA PHE A 114 -7.98 -23.19 15.07
C PHE A 114 -6.75 -22.41 15.55
N ASP A 115 -5.73 -22.38 14.68
CA ASP A 115 -4.47 -21.66 14.86
C ASP A 115 -4.78 -20.16 15.01
N VAL A 116 -4.85 -19.68 16.27
CA VAL A 116 -4.98 -18.25 16.59
C VAL A 116 -3.80 -17.57 15.90
N PHE A 117 -4.09 -16.72 14.91
CA PHE A 117 -3.10 -15.92 14.22
C PHE A 117 -2.55 -14.89 15.21
N ASP A 118 -1.62 -15.33 16.04
CA ASP A 118 -0.86 -14.47 16.94
C ASP A 118 0.20 -13.79 16.05
N PRO A 119 0.03 -12.52 15.66
CA PRO A 119 0.96 -11.88 14.74
C PRO A 119 2.33 -11.84 15.44
N GLU A 120 3.38 -12.29 14.75
CA GLU A 120 4.74 -12.15 15.27
C GLU A 120 4.96 -10.71 15.75
N PRO A 121 5.59 -10.50 16.93
CA PRO A 121 5.87 -9.16 17.43
C PRO A 121 6.61 -8.35 16.37
N PHE A 122 6.12 -7.12 16.12
CA PHE A 122 6.65 -6.25 15.07
C PHE A 122 8.14 -5.98 15.28
N ASP A 123 8.99 -6.64 14.50
CA ASP A 123 10.41 -6.37 14.47
C ASP A 123 10.71 -5.19 13.54
N THR A 124 11.08 -4.06 14.14
CA THR A 124 11.41 -2.84 13.40
C THR A 124 12.59 -3.03 12.45
N GLN A 125 13.52 -3.96 12.73
CA GLN A 125 14.65 -4.25 11.85
C GLN A 125 14.24 -5.06 10.62
N LYS A 126 13.28 -5.99 10.76
CA LYS A 126 12.69 -6.71 9.62
C LYS A 126 11.90 -5.78 8.73
N LEU A 127 11.12 -4.87 9.32
CA LEU A 127 10.31 -3.88 8.58
C LEU A 127 11.16 -2.83 7.85
N LEU A 128 12.38 -2.56 8.31
CA LEU A 128 13.30 -1.63 7.65
C LEU A 128 13.97 -2.23 6.41
N LYS A 129 14.00 -3.56 6.29
CA LYS A 129 14.65 -4.30 5.20
C LYS A 129 13.70 -5.33 4.57
N PRO A 130 12.55 -4.91 4.04
CA PRO A 130 11.69 -5.83 3.30
C PRO A 130 12.40 -6.28 2.02
N GLU A 131 12.24 -7.55 1.65
CA GLU A 131 12.82 -8.10 0.40
C GLU A 131 12.28 -7.35 -0.82
N ASN A 132 10.96 -7.11 -0.85
CA ASN A 132 10.27 -6.37 -1.92
C ASN A 132 9.29 -5.33 -1.33
N PRO A 133 9.73 -4.07 -1.11
CA PRO A 133 8.88 -3.01 -0.54
C PRO A 133 7.56 -2.79 -1.31
N ILE A 134 7.61 -2.87 -2.64
CA ILE A 134 6.44 -2.67 -3.52
C ILE A 134 5.40 -3.78 -3.34
N GLU A 135 5.84 -5.02 -3.07
CA GLU A 135 4.92 -6.14 -2.87
C GLU A 135 4.21 -6.06 -1.52
N GLU A 136 4.91 -5.61 -0.48
CA GLU A 136 4.31 -5.32 0.82
C GLU A 136 3.29 -4.18 0.69
N ALA A 137 3.61 -3.09 0.00
CA ALA A 137 2.66 -2.01 -0.28
C ALA A 137 1.39 -2.51 -0.98
N CYS A 138 1.51 -3.45 -1.92
CA CYS A 138 0.36 -4.05 -2.60
C CYS A 138 -0.60 -4.77 -1.64
N LYS A 139 -0.10 -5.37 -0.54
CA LYS A 139 -0.96 -6.08 0.42
C LYS A 139 -1.96 -5.13 1.09
N PHE A 140 -1.56 -3.90 1.39
CA PHE A 140 -2.44 -2.88 1.98
C PHE A 140 -3.45 -2.30 0.97
N ILE A 141 -3.04 -2.17 -0.29
CA ILE A 141 -3.90 -1.60 -1.34
C ILE A 141 -4.98 -2.59 -1.79
N LYS A 142 -4.66 -3.89 -1.86
CA LYS A 142 -5.56 -4.95 -2.38
C LYS A 142 -6.96 -4.93 -1.75
N PRO A 143 -7.13 -4.90 -0.41
CA PRO A 143 -8.45 -4.86 0.20
C PRO A 143 -9.29 -3.67 -0.24
N ILE A 144 -8.67 -2.50 -0.43
CA ILE A 144 -9.40 -1.28 -0.82
C ILE A 144 -9.78 -1.31 -2.31
N LEU A 145 -9.03 -1.99 -3.17
CA LEU A 145 -9.34 -2.05 -4.62
C LEU A 145 -10.71 -2.66 -4.94
N GLN A 146 -11.23 -3.51 -4.07
CA GLN A 146 -12.52 -4.18 -4.24
C GLN A 146 -13.68 -3.40 -3.60
N MET A 147 -13.36 -2.34 -2.86
CA MET A 147 -14.28 -1.62 -2.00
C MET A 147 -14.59 -0.23 -2.56
N PRO A 148 -15.72 0.39 -2.19
CA PRO A 148 -15.95 1.79 -2.50
C PRO A 148 -14.95 2.66 -1.74
N CYS A 149 -14.08 3.38 -2.46
CA CYS A 149 -13.15 4.35 -1.89
C CYS A 149 -13.25 5.65 -2.68
N GLU A 150 -13.58 6.73 -1.98
CA GLU A 150 -13.79 8.08 -2.54
C GLU A 150 -12.56 9.00 -2.33
N ASP A 151 -11.47 8.47 -1.79
CA ASP A 151 -10.25 9.23 -1.52
C ASP A 151 -9.35 9.30 -2.76
N VAL A 152 -9.19 10.50 -3.32
CA VAL A 152 -8.39 10.74 -4.54
C VAL A 152 -6.90 10.43 -4.31
N ASP A 153 -6.33 10.86 -3.18
CA ASP A 153 -4.92 10.64 -2.87
C ASP A 153 -4.58 9.15 -2.82
N PHE A 154 -5.49 8.34 -2.28
CA PHE A 154 -5.34 6.90 -2.25
C PHE A 154 -5.20 6.33 -3.67
N TRP A 155 -6.06 6.75 -4.61
CA TRP A 155 -5.99 6.27 -5.98
C TRP A 155 -4.72 6.73 -6.71
N VAL A 156 -4.21 7.92 -6.41
CA VAL A 156 -2.92 8.42 -6.91
C VAL A 156 -1.76 7.59 -6.39
N ILE A 157 -1.73 7.30 -5.08
CA ILE A 157 -0.72 6.46 -4.45
C ILE A 157 -0.79 5.02 -5.00
N ALA A 158 -2.00 4.47 -5.15
CA ALA A 158 -2.20 3.15 -5.73
C ALA A 158 -1.70 3.08 -7.18
N PHE A 159 -1.99 4.10 -7.99
CA PHE A 159 -1.43 4.21 -9.34
C PHE A 159 0.10 4.14 -9.34
N ARG A 160 0.75 4.90 -8.45
CA ARG A 160 2.22 4.92 -8.33
C ARG A 160 2.78 3.56 -7.92
N VAL A 161 2.16 2.83 -7.00
CA VAL A 161 2.62 1.47 -6.65
C VAL A 161 2.48 0.51 -7.84
N TYR A 162 1.35 0.58 -8.54
CA TYR A 162 1.11 -0.32 -9.68
C TYR A 162 1.92 0.02 -10.94
N SER A 163 2.46 1.24 -11.04
CA SER A 163 3.43 1.59 -12.08
C SER A 163 4.80 0.92 -11.86
N TYR A 164 5.21 0.66 -10.62
CA TYR A 164 6.40 -0.15 -10.32
C TYR A 164 6.18 -1.65 -10.58
N LYS A 165 4.93 -2.12 -10.54
CA LYS A 165 4.57 -3.52 -10.77
C LYS A 165 4.17 -3.82 -12.23
N ASP A 166 4.19 -2.80 -13.09
CA ASP A 166 3.78 -2.87 -14.50
C ASP A 166 2.38 -3.48 -14.71
N LYS A 167 1.43 -3.19 -13.80
CA LYS A 167 0.04 -3.68 -13.89
C LYS A 167 -0.88 -2.67 -14.57
N LEU A 168 -0.82 -2.63 -15.89
CA LEU A 168 -1.54 -1.66 -16.74
C LEU A 168 -3.05 -1.56 -16.45
N LEU A 169 -3.76 -2.68 -16.34
CA LEU A 169 -5.22 -2.67 -16.11
C LEU A 169 -5.59 -2.00 -14.78
N ILE A 170 -4.78 -2.21 -13.74
CA ILE A 170 -5.03 -1.62 -12.42
C ILE A 170 -4.69 -0.13 -12.45
N MET A 171 -3.62 0.26 -13.14
CA MET A 171 -3.28 1.67 -13.37
C MET A 171 -4.44 2.39 -14.08
N LEU A 172 -5.02 1.78 -15.11
CA LEU A 172 -6.16 2.32 -15.84
C LEU A 172 -7.41 2.44 -14.96
N LYS A 173 -7.67 1.43 -14.12
CA LYS A 173 -8.74 1.48 -13.12
C LYS A 173 -8.55 2.65 -12.14
N CYS A 174 -7.34 2.87 -11.65
CA CYS A 174 -7.03 4.00 -10.77
C CYS A 174 -7.30 5.33 -11.48
N LEU A 175 -6.84 5.50 -12.73
CA LEU A 175 -7.09 6.70 -13.54
C LEU A 175 -8.59 6.97 -13.72
N TYR A 176 -9.36 5.95 -14.06
CA TYR A 176 -10.81 6.07 -14.20
C TYR A 176 -11.49 6.48 -12.88
N LYS A 177 -11.03 5.94 -11.74
CA LYS A 177 -11.53 6.32 -10.42
C LYS A 177 -11.20 7.76 -10.07
N ILE A 178 -9.97 8.22 -10.32
CA ILE A 178 -9.56 9.61 -10.10
C ILE A 178 -10.41 10.54 -10.98
N PHE A 179 -10.59 10.22 -12.26
CA PHE A 179 -11.40 11.01 -13.19
C PHE A 179 -12.84 11.18 -12.71
N ASN A 180 -13.46 10.12 -12.21
CA ASN A 180 -14.84 10.18 -11.72
C ASN A 180 -14.98 10.96 -10.39
N LEU A 181 -13.94 10.99 -9.55
CA LEU A 181 -13.96 11.64 -8.24
C LEU A 181 -13.59 13.12 -8.33
N ASP A 182 -12.58 13.47 -9.13
CA ASP A 182 -12.14 14.85 -9.36
C ASP A 182 -11.86 15.12 -10.85
N PRO A 183 -12.91 15.43 -11.64
CA PRO A 183 -12.76 15.84 -13.04
C PRO A 183 -12.09 17.21 -13.23
N THR A 184 -11.94 18.00 -12.17
CA THR A 184 -11.48 19.40 -12.25
C THR A 184 -9.96 19.45 -12.39
N ASN A 185 -9.25 18.51 -11.76
CA ASN A 185 -7.80 18.44 -11.79
C ASN A 185 -7.27 17.75 -13.06
N LYS A 186 -7.49 18.40 -14.21
CA LYS A 186 -7.03 17.91 -15.52
C LYS A 186 -5.51 17.79 -15.61
N GLN A 187 -4.77 18.66 -14.92
CA GLN A 187 -3.31 18.64 -14.93
C GLN A 187 -2.76 17.33 -14.35
N LEU A 188 -3.24 16.94 -13.15
CA LEU A 188 -2.86 15.68 -12.52
C LEU A 188 -3.24 14.48 -13.39
N LEU A 189 -4.46 14.48 -13.92
CA LEU A 189 -4.94 13.40 -14.79
C LEU A 189 -4.08 13.26 -16.05
N ASN A 190 -3.70 14.36 -16.69
CA ASN A 190 -2.83 14.34 -17.87
C ASN A 190 -1.44 13.81 -17.54
N GLU A 191 -0.86 14.20 -16.40
CA GLU A 191 0.45 13.71 -15.95
C GLU A 191 0.42 12.19 -15.72
N LEU A 192 -0.58 11.71 -14.98
CA LEU A 192 -0.72 10.27 -14.70
C LEU A 192 -1.03 9.49 -15.98
N PHE A 193 -1.83 10.05 -16.88
CA PHE A 193 -2.13 9.43 -18.16
C PHE A 193 -0.89 9.33 -19.05
N ALA A 194 -0.06 10.37 -19.11
CA ALA A 194 1.21 10.34 -19.85
C ALA A 194 2.16 9.24 -19.31
N LYS A 195 2.29 9.13 -17.99
CA LYS A 195 3.07 8.05 -17.34
C LYS A 195 2.51 6.66 -17.65
N TYR A 196 1.20 6.51 -17.69
CA TYR A 196 0.55 5.26 -18.10
C TYR A 196 0.86 4.92 -19.56
N LYS A 197 0.78 5.92 -20.46
CA LYS A 197 1.04 5.73 -21.90
C LYS A 197 2.47 5.29 -22.17
N GLU A 198 3.44 5.91 -21.52
CA GLU A 198 4.86 5.50 -21.61
C GLU A 198 5.04 4.03 -21.23
N LYS A 199 4.45 3.61 -20.10
CA LYS A 199 4.47 2.22 -19.64
C LYS A 199 3.69 1.28 -20.55
N PHE A 200 2.58 1.73 -21.13
CA PHE A 200 1.77 0.98 -22.07
C PHE A 200 2.56 0.68 -23.35
N GLU A 201 3.24 1.68 -23.92
CA GLU A 201 4.10 1.53 -25.10
C GLU A 201 5.28 0.58 -24.84
N GLN A 202 5.95 0.71 -23.69
CA GLN A 202 7.02 -0.20 -23.26
C GLN A 202 6.54 -1.66 -23.14
N SER A 203 5.30 -1.88 -22.68
CA SER A 203 4.72 -3.21 -22.53
C SER A 203 4.23 -3.80 -23.86
N GLU A 204 3.62 -3.02 -24.74
CA GLU A 204 3.19 -3.46 -26.09
C GLU A 204 4.40 -3.82 -26.96
N ALA A 205 5.51 -3.09 -26.83
CA ALA A 205 6.78 -3.45 -27.46
C ALA A 205 7.32 -4.83 -27.00
N SER A 206 6.90 -5.28 -25.81
CA SER A 206 7.43 -6.49 -25.16
C SER A 206 6.53 -7.73 -25.31
N LYS A 207 5.19 -7.61 -25.52
CA LYS A 207 4.28 -8.77 -25.58
C LYS A 207 3.08 -8.58 -26.53
N ILE A 208 2.92 -9.54 -27.44
CA ILE A 208 1.94 -9.58 -28.52
C ILE A 208 0.68 -10.42 -28.16
N LYS A 209 -0.50 -9.84 -28.42
CA LYS A 209 -1.82 -10.42 -28.81
C LYS A 209 -2.64 -11.25 -27.81
N LYS A 210 -3.51 -10.56 -27.06
CA LYS A 210 -4.98 -10.83 -26.90
C LYS A 210 -5.60 -9.92 -25.82
N THR A 211 -4.86 -9.66 -24.74
CA THR A 211 -5.20 -8.60 -23.76
C THR A 211 -4.98 -7.19 -24.30
N SER A 212 -4.26 -7.06 -25.43
CA SER A 212 -3.98 -5.80 -26.11
C SER A 212 -5.26 -5.10 -26.57
N ASN A 213 -6.22 -5.79 -27.20
CA ASN A 213 -7.36 -5.10 -27.82
C ASN A 213 -8.28 -4.43 -26.80
N LEU A 214 -8.67 -5.14 -25.73
CA LEU A 214 -9.50 -4.54 -24.68
C LEU A 214 -8.79 -3.39 -23.96
N LEU A 215 -7.50 -3.53 -23.65
CA LEU A 215 -6.74 -2.47 -23.02
C LEU A 215 -6.57 -1.27 -23.94
N VAL A 216 -6.33 -1.48 -25.24
CA VAL A 216 -6.30 -0.44 -26.26
C VAL A 216 -7.64 0.27 -26.34
N ASP A 217 -8.75 -0.46 -26.40
CA ASP A 217 -10.10 0.11 -26.49
C ASP A 217 -10.45 0.93 -25.24
N LEU A 218 -10.14 0.42 -24.04
CA LEU A 218 -10.34 1.13 -22.79
C LEU A 218 -9.44 2.36 -22.67
N THR A 219 -8.19 2.26 -23.15
CA THR A 219 -7.24 3.39 -23.18
C THR A 219 -7.78 4.48 -24.10
N LYS A 220 -8.17 4.15 -25.33
CA LYS A 220 -8.80 5.09 -26.28
C LYS A 220 -10.07 5.72 -25.72
N ALA A 221 -10.93 4.93 -25.07
CA ALA A 221 -12.15 5.45 -24.45
C ALA A 221 -11.85 6.46 -23.33
N LEU A 222 -10.76 6.26 -22.58
CA LEU A 222 -10.30 7.21 -21.58
C LEU A 222 -9.62 8.43 -22.19
N GLU A 223 -8.84 8.30 -23.26
CA GLU A 223 -8.27 9.42 -24.02
C GLU A 223 -9.36 10.39 -24.49
N ILE A 224 -10.41 9.84 -25.11
CA ILE A 224 -11.56 10.61 -25.57
C ILE A 224 -12.24 11.33 -24.40
N LYS A 225 -12.47 10.63 -23.27
CA LYS A 225 -13.11 11.21 -22.09
C LYS A 225 -12.29 12.29 -21.40
N LEU A 226 -10.96 12.14 -21.38
CA LEU A 226 -10.04 13.12 -20.80
C LEU A 226 -9.85 14.35 -21.73
N GLY A 227 -10.27 14.27 -22.99
CA GLY A 227 -10.11 15.34 -23.97
C GLY A 227 -8.64 15.60 -24.35
N ILE A 228 -7.77 14.61 -24.14
CA ILE A 228 -6.36 14.68 -24.50
C ILE A 228 -6.25 14.29 -25.97
N ASN A 229 -6.41 15.27 -26.85
CA ASN A 229 -6.21 15.05 -28.27
C ASN A 229 -4.70 15.07 -28.58
N VAL A 230 -4.10 13.89 -28.74
CA VAL A 230 -2.73 13.74 -29.28
C VAL A 230 -2.81 13.55 -30.79
N GLU A 231 -3.45 14.48 -31.48
CA GLU A 231 -3.22 14.68 -32.91
C GLU A 231 -2.59 16.06 -33.07
N GLY A 232 -1.36 16.06 -33.55
CA GLY A 232 -0.47 17.21 -33.53
C GLY A 232 -1.08 18.45 -34.18
N ASN A 233 -0.97 19.57 -33.49
CA ASN A 233 -0.51 20.78 -34.14
C ASN A 233 0.27 21.62 -33.14
N VAL A 234 1.51 21.91 -33.51
CA VAL A 234 2.32 22.98 -32.91
C VAL A 234 1.43 24.23 -32.82
N PRO A 235 1.37 24.95 -31.69
CA PRO A 235 0.84 26.30 -31.74
C PRO A 235 1.84 27.10 -32.56
N THR A 236 1.57 27.23 -33.85
CA THR A 236 2.20 28.24 -34.68
C THR A 236 1.90 29.55 -33.98
N LEU A 237 2.96 30.19 -33.47
CA LEU A 237 2.94 31.58 -33.07
C LEU A 237 2.41 32.38 -34.26
N VAL A 238 1.12 32.70 -34.25
CA VAL A 238 0.57 33.70 -35.14
C VAL A 238 1.01 35.03 -34.53
N ALA A 239 2.06 35.58 -35.12
CA ALA A 239 2.44 36.97 -35.01
C ALA A 239 1.18 37.83 -35.22
N ARG A 240 0.88 38.68 -34.24
CA ARG A 240 0.04 39.86 -34.46
C ARG A 240 0.99 40.97 -34.87
N ASP A 241 1.12 41.14 -36.19
CA ASP A 241 1.38 42.44 -36.77
C ASP A 241 0.01 43.11 -37.04
N ASP A 242 0.00 44.43 -36.81
CA ASP A 242 -1.05 45.44 -36.96
C ASP A 242 -2.12 45.59 -35.86
#